data_AF-G1UZS0-F1
#
_entry.id   AF-G1UZS0-F1
#
_cell.length_a   1.000
_cell.length_b   1.000
_cell.length_c   1.000
_cell.angle_alpha   90.00
_cell.angle_beta   90.00
_cell.angle_gamma   90.00
#
_symmetry.space_group_name_H-M   'P 1'
#
loop_
_entity.id
_entity.type
_entity.pdbx_description
1 polymer ?
#
loop_
_entity_poly.entity_id
_entity_poly.type
_entity_poly.pdbx_seq_one_letter_code
_entity_poly.pdbx_strand_id
1 'polypeptide(L)'
;MDVARVLAAHGQLPVWGSVLALSQRSGRGQLGRNWVSPEGNVYAALRLPQRHPFTGTAAAPAVGGLIAEALTHMGFAVHMKWPNDLLQREEQEEGPGWCKVGGILLEERPLPRHGETPAENLLVAGIGLNLVSSPPGRSHAGAARRSGRTPLFCNKIQCLAAFRCGTVDATCEPYLFLLCRRD
;
A
#
# COMPACT_ATOMS: atom_id res chain seq x y z
N MET A 1 6.65 -3.26 -5.51
CA MET A 1 7.91 -3.45 -4.76
C MET A 1 9.10 -3.68 -5.68
N ASP A 2 8.98 -4.49 -6.74
CA ASP A 2 10.10 -4.70 -7.69
C ASP A 2 10.58 -3.40 -8.34
N VAL A 3 9.64 -2.58 -8.83
CA VAL A 3 9.94 -1.25 -9.38
C VAL A 3 10.59 -0.34 -8.34
N ALA A 4 10.09 -0.34 -7.10
CA ALA A 4 10.68 0.44 -6.01
C ALA A 4 12.14 0.04 -5.72
N ARG A 5 12.47 -1.24 -5.84
CA ARG A 5 13.85 -1.73 -5.71
C ARG A 5 14.75 -1.21 -6.82
N VAL A 6 14.28 -1.27 -8.06
CA VAL A 6 15.03 -0.76 -9.23
C VAL A 6 15.30 0.73 -9.05
N LEU A 7 14.28 1.52 -8.73
CA LEU A 7 14.44 2.96 -8.48
C LEU A 7 15.35 3.25 -7.28
N ALA A 8 15.25 2.49 -6.19
CA ALA A 8 16.14 2.65 -5.04
C ALA A 8 17.60 2.34 -5.40
N ALA A 9 17.86 1.29 -6.19
CA ALA A 9 19.19 0.97 -6.67
C ALA A 9 19.78 2.12 -7.51
N HIS A 10 18.97 2.80 -8.31
CA HIS A 10 19.40 3.98 -9.07
C HIS A 10 19.42 5.30 -8.26
N GLY A 11 19.20 5.25 -6.93
CA GLY A 11 19.15 6.45 -6.09
C GLY A 11 17.93 7.35 -6.32
N GLN A 12 16.93 6.86 -7.06
CA GLN A 12 15.73 7.60 -7.45
C GLN A 12 14.55 7.44 -6.49
N LEU A 13 14.64 6.51 -5.53
CA LEU A 13 13.62 6.33 -4.49
C LEU A 13 14.20 6.69 -3.12
N PRO A 14 14.02 7.93 -2.62
CA PRO A 14 14.50 8.32 -1.30
C PRO A 14 13.72 7.59 -0.20
N VAL A 15 14.24 7.61 1.03
CA VAL A 15 13.48 7.18 2.21
C VAL A 15 12.17 7.97 2.28
N TRP A 16 11.06 7.29 2.59
CA TRP A 16 9.69 7.79 2.49
C TRP A 16 9.15 8.01 1.07
N GLY A 17 9.98 7.86 0.05
CA GLY A 17 9.54 7.81 -1.33
C GLY A 17 8.67 6.57 -1.58
N SER A 18 7.69 6.72 -2.46
CA SER A 18 6.79 5.62 -2.82
C SER A 18 6.63 5.48 -4.34
N VAL A 19 6.24 4.28 -4.76
CA VAL A 19 5.75 4.00 -6.12
C VAL A 19 4.29 3.63 -6.00
N LEU A 20 3.43 4.29 -6.78
CA LEU A 20 2.03 3.94 -6.92
C LEU A 20 1.81 3.16 -8.22
N ALA A 21 0.85 2.25 -8.22
CA ALA A 21 0.44 1.52 -9.40
C ALA A 21 -1.09 1.46 -9.47
N LEU A 22 -1.62 1.59 -10.69
CA LEU A 22 -3.05 1.44 -10.97
C LEU A 22 -3.48 -0.03 -10.91
N SER A 23 -2.61 -0.95 -11.33
CA SER A 23 -2.82 -2.39 -11.29
C SER A 23 -1.48 -3.12 -11.17
N GLN A 24 -1.49 -4.41 -10.85
CA GLN A 24 -0.29 -5.24 -10.78
C GLN A 24 -0.47 -6.55 -11.53
N ARG A 25 0.51 -6.90 -12.37
CA ARG A 25 0.53 -8.17 -13.12
C ARG A 25 0.95 -9.38 -12.27
N SER A 26 1.70 -9.14 -11.20
CA SER A 26 2.28 -10.18 -10.34
C SER A 26 2.26 -9.74 -8.88
N GLY A 27 1.08 -9.34 -8.39
CA GLY A 27 0.87 -8.90 -7.02
C GLY A 27 1.16 -10.03 -6.02
N ARG A 28 1.83 -9.69 -4.91
CA ARG A 28 2.24 -10.65 -3.89
C ARG A 28 1.58 -10.32 -2.56
N GLY A 29 1.08 -11.36 -1.90
CA GLY A 29 0.67 -11.35 -0.50
C GLY A 29 1.66 -12.13 0.37
N GLN A 30 1.42 -12.12 1.68
CA GLN A 30 2.22 -12.90 2.63
C GLN A 30 2.13 -14.41 2.34
N LEU A 31 3.16 -15.14 2.77
CA LEU A 31 3.27 -16.59 2.62
C LEU A 31 3.10 -17.07 1.16
N GLY A 32 3.58 -16.26 0.21
CA GLY A 32 3.53 -16.59 -1.22
C GLY A 32 2.14 -16.54 -1.85
N ARG A 33 1.12 -16.02 -1.16
CA ARG A 33 -0.23 -15.88 -1.72
C ARG A 33 -0.23 -14.88 -2.87
N ASN A 34 -1.01 -15.14 -3.91
CA ASN A 34 -1.24 -14.16 -4.96
C ASN A 34 -2.10 -13.01 -4.43
N TRP A 35 -1.74 -11.77 -4.75
CA TRP A 35 -2.56 -10.60 -4.47
C TRP A 35 -3.12 -10.07 -5.79
N VAL A 36 -4.44 -10.18 -5.95
CA VAL A 36 -5.13 -9.76 -7.18
C VAL A 36 -5.27 -8.24 -7.18
N SER A 37 -4.76 -7.59 -8.22
CA SER A 37 -4.61 -6.13 -8.25
C SER A 37 -5.28 -5.44 -9.46
N PRO A 38 -6.62 -5.43 -9.55
CA PRO A 38 -7.35 -4.72 -10.60
C PRO A 38 -7.34 -3.20 -10.38
N GLU A 39 -7.66 -2.44 -11.42
CA GLU A 39 -7.80 -0.97 -11.33
C GLU A 39 -8.94 -0.54 -10.38
N GLY A 40 -8.83 0.67 -9.85
CA GLY A 40 -9.77 1.25 -8.89
C GLY A 40 -9.42 1.04 -7.41
N ASN A 41 -8.33 0.32 -7.14
CA ASN A 41 -7.78 0.09 -5.80
C ASN A 41 -6.45 0.85 -5.64
N VAL A 42 -5.86 0.84 -4.43
CA VAL A 42 -4.54 1.47 -4.19
C VAL A 42 -3.48 0.39 -4.02
N TYR A 43 -2.42 0.49 -4.82
CA TYR A 43 -1.23 -0.33 -4.69
C TYR A 43 -0.01 0.57 -4.58
N ALA A 44 0.67 0.52 -3.44
CA ALA A 44 1.85 1.33 -3.18
C ALA A 44 3.04 0.47 -2.76
N ALA A 45 4.25 0.95 -3.02
CA ALA A 45 5.48 0.43 -2.45
C ALA A 45 6.24 1.60 -1.83
N LEU A 46 6.27 1.66 -0.49
CA LEU A 46 6.86 2.73 0.29
C LEU A 46 8.24 2.30 0.81
N ARG A 47 9.30 3.07 0.50
CA ARG A 47 10.62 2.86 1.12
C ARG A 47 10.59 3.36 2.57
N LEU A 48 10.90 2.49 3.50
CA LEU A 48 10.96 2.80 4.93
C LEU A 48 12.39 3.12 5.38
N PRO A 49 12.56 3.93 6.44
CA PRO A 49 13.86 4.07 7.08
C PRO A 49 14.23 2.79 7.83
N GLN A 50 15.51 2.42 7.86
CA GLN A 50 16.01 1.30 8.66
C GLN A 50 16.19 1.68 10.14
N ARG A 51 15.10 2.14 10.78
CA ARG A 51 15.10 2.52 12.20
C ARG A 51 13.77 2.17 12.86
N HIS A 52 13.80 1.86 14.15
CA HIS A 52 12.59 1.61 14.93
C HIS A 52 11.62 2.81 14.84
N PRO A 53 10.28 2.59 14.71
CA PRO A 53 9.57 1.30 14.67
C PRO A 53 9.49 0.65 13.29
N PHE A 54 10.09 1.24 12.26
CA PHE A 54 10.04 0.79 10.87
C PHE A 54 11.11 -0.24 10.53
N THR A 55 11.45 -1.13 11.47
CA THR A 55 12.36 -2.25 11.21
C THR A 55 11.84 -3.53 11.88
N GLY A 56 12.28 -4.68 11.41
CA GLY A 56 11.86 -5.99 11.93
C GLY A 56 10.34 -6.20 11.89
N THR A 57 9.83 -6.90 12.90
CA THR A 57 8.41 -7.28 12.99
C THR A 57 7.49 -6.10 13.36
N ALA A 58 8.03 -5.01 13.89
CA ALA A 58 7.26 -3.81 14.26
C ALA A 58 6.87 -2.94 13.07
N ALA A 59 7.58 -3.06 11.93
CA ALA A 59 7.39 -2.19 10.78
C ALA A 59 6.01 -2.31 10.15
N ALA A 60 5.47 -3.52 10.01
CA ALA A 60 4.16 -3.74 9.39
C ALA A 60 3.03 -3.20 10.27
N PRO A 61 2.98 -3.49 11.60
CA PRO A 61 2.03 -2.83 12.50
C PRO A 61 2.17 -1.30 12.52
N ALA A 62 3.39 -0.76 12.48
CA ALA A 62 3.61 0.69 12.49
C ALA A 62 3.03 1.35 11.22
N VAL A 63 3.34 0.83 10.03
CA VAL A 63 2.77 1.33 8.77
C VAL A 63 1.25 1.14 8.75
N GLY A 64 0.78 -0.03 9.20
CA GLY A 64 -0.63 -0.35 9.28
C GLY A 64 -1.43 0.58 10.19
N GLY A 65 -0.90 0.90 11.37
CA GLY A 65 -1.49 1.86 12.29
C GLY A 65 -1.60 3.25 11.70
N LEU A 66 -0.54 3.74 11.05
CA LEU A 66 -0.54 5.05 10.38
C LEU A 66 -1.58 5.11 9.25
N ILE A 67 -1.72 4.04 8.46
CA ILE A 67 -2.73 3.98 7.40
C ILE A 67 -4.14 3.94 7.98
N ALA A 68 -4.37 3.12 9.01
CA ALA A 68 -5.66 3.03 9.68
C ALA A 68 -6.09 4.37 10.30
N GLU A 69 -5.15 5.07 10.95
CA GLU A 69 -5.38 6.40 11.51
C GLU A 69 -5.71 7.42 10.41
N ALA A 70 -4.93 7.46 9.32
CA ALA A 70 -5.19 8.34 8.19
C ALA A 70 -6.55 8.09 7.53
N LEU A 71 -6.93 6.82 7.33
CA LEU A 71 -8.24 6.43 6.80
C LEU A 71 -9.38 6.81 7.75
N THR A 72 -9.17 6.65 9.06
CA THR A 72 -10.13 7.07 10.09
C THR A 72 -10.35 8.58 10.07
N HIS A 73 -9.30 9.39 9.95
CA HIS A 73 -9.41 10.84 9.79
C HIS A 73 -10.13 11.24 8.48
N MET A 74 -10.09 10.41 7.45
CA MET A 74 -10.86 10.61 6.22
C MET A 74 -12.33 10.16 6.31
N GLY A 75 -12.75 9.56 7.44
CA GLY A 75 -14.12 9.10 7.69
C GLY A 75 -14.34 7.59 7.49
N PHE A 76 -13.27 6.81 7.30
CA PHE A 76 -13.35 5.35 7.16
C PHE A 76 -12.88 4.68 8.44
N ALA A 77 -13.81 4.05 9.18
CA ALA A 77 -13.50 3.33 10.42
C ALA A 77 -12.70 2.04 10.14
N VAL A 78 -11.41 2.21 9.86
CA VAL A 78 -10.48 1.14 9.52
C VAL A 78 -9.60 0.84 10.73
N HIS A 79 -9.41 -0.43 11.01
CA HIS A 79 -8.66 -0.94 12.14
C HIS A 79 -7.52 -1.83 11.66
N MET A 80 -6.37 -1.73 12.33
CA MET A 80 -5.23 -2.62 12.09
C MET A 80 -5.40 -3.91 12.91
N LYS A 81 -5.64 -5.02 12.22
CA LYS A 81 -5.52 -6.37 12.78
C LYS A 81 -4.08 -6.83 12.65
N TRP A 82 -3.46 -7.14 13.79
CA TRP A 82 -2.09 -7.62 13.85
C TRP A 82 -1.89 -8.88 12.97
N PRO A 83 -0.75 -9.00 12.26
CA PRO A 83 0.36 -8.05 12.21
C PRO A 83 0.25 -6.98 11.12
N ASN A 84 -0.67 -7.13 10.16
CA ASN A 84 -0.55 -6.40 8.88
C ASN A 84 -1.86 -6.30 8.08
N ASP A 85 -2.99 -6.68 8.65
CA ASP A 85 -4.28 -6.68 7.96
C ASP A 85 -5.07 -5.42 8.34
N LEU A 86 -5.62 -4.72 7.35
CA LEU A 86 -6.54 -3.62 7.57
C LEU A 86 -7.97 -4.14 7.44
N LEU A 87 -8.78 -3.91 8.47
CA LEU A 87 -10.16 -4.36 8.54
C LEU A 87 -11.12 -3.18 8.71
N GLN A 88 -12.32 -3.31 8.16
CA GLN A 88 -13.43 -2.40 8.39
C GLN A 88 -14.65 -3.20 8.83
N ARG A 89 -15.48 -2.62 9.69
CA ARG A 89 -16.77 -3.21 10.06
C ARG A 89 -17.80 -2.85 8.98
N GLU A 90 -18.46 -3.86 8.44
CA GLU A 90 -19.48 -3.71 7.40
C GLU A 90 -20.72 -4.54 7.76
N GLU A 91 -21.89 -4.10 7.28
CA GLU A 91 -23.11 -4.91 7.34
C GLU A 91 -23.01 -6.04 6.31
N GLN A 92 -23.22 -7.27 6.77
CA GLN A 92 -23.23 -8.48 5.96
C GLN A 92 -24.59 -9.18 6.10
N GLU A 93 -24.86 -10.20 5.29
CA GLU A 93 -26.14 -10.94 5.32
C GLU A 93 -26.44 -11.54 6.70
N GLU A 94 -25.39 -11.94 7.44
CA GLU A 94 -25.46 -12.54 8.78
C GLU A 94 -25.40 -11.49 9.91
N GLY A 95 -25.36 -10.19 9.57
CA GLY A 95 -25.18 -9.07 10.49
C GLY A 95 -23.82 -8.38 10.36
N PRO A 96 -23.48 -7.46 11.28
CA PRO A 96 -22.27 -6.65 11.16
C PRO A 96 -21.00 -7.47 11.44
N GLY A 97 -20.13 -7.56 10.43
CA GLY A 97 -18.90 -8.36 10.44
C GLY A 97 -17.66 -7.55 10.09
N TRP A 98 -16.49 -8.17 10.24
CA TRP A 98 -15.20 -7.57 9.88
C TRP A 98 -14.77 -8.00 8.48
N CYS A 99 -14.62 -7.04 7.58
CA CYS A 99 -14.15 -7.23 6.21
C CYS A 99 -12.68 -6.81 6.10
N LYS A 100 -11.86 -7.59 5.40
CA LYS A 100 -10.48 -7.18 5.08
C LYS A 100 -10.48 -6.19 3.91
N VAL A 101 -10.06 -4.97 4.20
CA VAL A 101 -9.98 -3.87 3.23
C VAL A 101 -8.57 -3.64 2.70
N GLY A 102 -7.55 -4.26 3.30
CA GLY A 102 -6.20 -4.13 2.80
C GLY A 102 -5.16 -4.90 3.59
N GLY A 103 -3.90 -4.73 3.23
CA GLY A 103 -2.80 -5.28 3.99
C GLY A 103 -1.44 -4.71 3.63
N ILE A 104 -0.47 -5.00 4.50
CA ILE A 104 0.92 -4.59 4.37
C ILE A 104 1.79 -5.84 4.16
N LEU A 105 2.73 -5.75 3.22
CA LEU A 105 3.76 -6.75 2.98
C LEU A 105 5.13 -6.09 3.04
N LEU A 106 5.99 -6.56 3.93
CA LEU A 106 7.36 -6.07 4.02
C LEU A 106 8.28 -6.92 3.15
N GLU A 107 9.15 -6.26 2.39
CA GLU A 107 10.29 -6.90 1.73
C GLU A 107 11.56 -6.15 2.15
N GLU A 108 12.51 -6.88 2.73
CA GLU A 108 13.87 -6.41 2.96
C GLU A 108 14.84 -7.11 1.99
N ARG A 109 15.66 -6.31 1.32
CA ARG A 109 16.67 -6.78 0.35
C ARG A 109 17.94 -5.93 0.45
N PRO A 110 19.14 -6.50 0.28
CA PRO A 110 20.35 -5.71 0.13
C PRO A 110 20.25 -4.74 -1.04
N LEU A 111 20.71 -3.50 -0.88
CA LEU A 111 20.95 -2.60 -2.00
C LEU A 111 22.37 -2.76 -2.54
N PRO A 112 22.55 -2.78 -3.86
CA PRO A 112 23.87 -2.70 -4.46
C PRO A 112 24.58 -1.43 -3.98
N ARG A 113 25.88 -1.52 -3.66
CA ARG A 113 26.68 -0.34 -3.35
C ARG A 113 26.79 0.54 -4.60
N HIS A 114 26.55 1.84 -4.44
CA HIS A 114 26.81 2.83 -5.46
C HIS A 114 27.93 3.77 -5.01
N GLY A 115 29.12 3.61 -5.60
CA GLY A 115 30.31 4.38 -5.21
C GLY A 115 30.77 4.03 -3.79
N GLU A 116 31.05 5.04 -2.98
CA GLU A 116 31.57 4.89 -1.61
C GLU A 116 30.48 4.73 -0.53
N THR A 117 29.20 4.68 -0.92
CA THR A 117 28.11 4.52 0.06
C THR A 117 28.23 3.16 0.78
N PRO A 118 28.02 3.12 2.12
CA PRO A 118 27.96 1.88 2.88
C PRO A 118 26.93 0.91 2.28
N ALA A 119 27.16 -0.40 2.47
CA ALA A 119 26.13 -1.38 2.17
C ALA A 119 24.91 -1.11 3.07
N GLU A 120 23.75 -0.88 2.46
CA GLU A 120 22.48 -0.70 3.17
C GLU A 120 21.46 -1.74 2.70
N ASN A 121 20.50 -2.05 3.58
CA ASN A 121 19.35 -2.85 3.19
C ASN A 121 18.20 -1.91 2.80
N LEU A 122 17.54 -2.23 1.70
CA LEU A 122 16.26 -1.63 1.33
C LEU A 122 15.14 -2.34 2.06
N LEU A 123 14.44 -1.62 2.94
CA LEU A 123 13.16 -2.05 3.47
C LEU A 123 12.03 -1.33 2.73
N VAL A 124 11.12 -2.11 2.14
CA VAL A 124 9.93 -1.59 1.45
C VAL A 124 8.67 -2.19 2.04
N ALA A 125 7.68 -1.35 2.30
CA ALA A 125 6.32 -1.75 2.61
C ALA A 125 5.46 -1.70 1.32
N GLY A 126 5.10 -2.86 0.82
CA GLY A 126 4.00 -3.02 -0.13
C GLY A 126 2.67 -2.82 0.58
N ILE A 127 1.82 -1.94 0.06
CA ILE A 127 0.51 -1.60 0.61
C ILE A 127 -0.52 -1.90 -0.48
N GLY A 128 -1.54 -2.69 -0.15
CA GLY A 128 -2.69 -2.93 -1.00
C GLY A 128 -3.98 -2.56 -0.26
N LEU A 129 -4.78 -1.66 -0.82
CA LEU A 129 -6.09 -1.26 -0.30
C LEU A 129 -7.18 -1.51 -1.34
N ASN A 130 -8.20 -2.26 -0.95
CA ASN A 130 -9.40 -2.53 -1.73
C ASN A 130 -10.38 -1.35 -1.55
N LEU A 131 -10.68 -0.64 -2.63
CA LEU A 131 -11.60 0.50 -2.64
C LEU A 131 -12.85 0.23 -3.48
N VAL A 132 -12.64 -0.21 -4.73
CA VAL A 132 -13.72 -0.45 -5.69
C VAL A 132 -14.01 -1.94 -5.84
N SER A 133 -12.98 -2.78 -5.71
CA SER A 133 -13.14 -4.22 -5.87
C SER A 133 -12.30 -5.00 -4.86
N SER A 134 -12.81 -6.15 -4.45
CA SER A 134 -12.09 -7.14 -3.64
C SER A 134 -12.26 -8.52 -4.27
N PRO A 135 -11.27 -9.42 -4.15
CA PRO A 135 -11.39 -10.77 -4.66
C PRO A 135 -12.57 -11.50 -3.98
N PRO A 136 -13.35 -12.31 -4.71
CA PRO A 136 -14.38 -13.14 -4.09
C PRO A 136 -13.72 -14.19 -3.16
N GLY A 137 -13.84 -13.96 -1.85
CA GLY A 137 -13.77 -14.94 -0.77
C GLY A 137 -12.51 -15.81 -0.61
N ARG A 138 -11.68 -15.47 0.39
CA ARG A 138 -11.36 -16.39 1.50
C ARG A 138 -11.40 -15.59 2.80
N SER A 139 -12.61 -15.20 3.17
CA SER A 139 -12.89 -14.64 4.49
C SER A 139 -12.93 -15.81 5.48
N HIS A 140 -12.22 -15.69 6.60
CA HIS A 140 -12.83 -16.18 7.83
C HIS A 140 -13.81 -15.08 8.22
N ALA A 141 -15.11 -15.42 8.14
CA ALA A 141 -16.30 -14.57 8.28
C ALA A 141 -16.60 -13.61 7.11
N GLY A 142 -17.58 -14.03 6.29
CA GLY A 142 -18.47 -13.27 5.42
C GLY A 142 -17.89 -12.22 4.46
N ALA A 143 -18.05 -12.52 3.16
CA ALA A 143 -17.85 -11.57 2.07
C ALA A 143 -19.23 -11.11 1.59
N ALA A 144 -19.57 -9.85 1.85
CA ALA A 144 -20.76 -9.25 1.25
C ALA A 144 -20.44 -8.73 -0.16
N ARG A 145 -21.21 -9.22 -1.13
CA ARG A 145 -21.34 -8.63 -2.47
C ARG A 145 -22.05 -7.26 -2.34
N ARG A 146 -21.55 -6.29 -3.11
CA ARG A 146 -22.19 -5.03 -3.56
C ARG A 146 -23.46 -4.57 -2.81
N SER A 147 -23.34 -3.46 -2.07
CA SER A 147 -24.42 -2.47 -2.00
C SER A 147 -24.10 -1.31 -2.96
N GLY A 148 -25.07 -0.96 -3.80
CA GLY A 148 -24.95 0.00 -4.90
C GLY A 148 -24.85 1.47 -4.47
N ARG A 149 -23.89 1.82 -3.60
CA ARG A 149 -23.48 3.21 -3.41
C ARG A 149 -22.24 3.48 -4.25
N THR A 150 -22.41 4.30 -5.29
CA THR A 150 -21.28 4.91 -6.01
C THR A 150 -20.33 5.50 -4.97
N PRO A 151 -19.07 5.06 -4.89
CA PRO A 151 -18.27 5.41 -3.74
C PRO A 151 -17.79 6.86 -3.89
N LEU A 152 -18.25 7.74 -3.00
CA LEU A 152 -17.65 9.04 -2.66
C LEU A 152 -16.13 8.97 -2.41
N PHE A 153 -15.61 7.74 -2.28
CA PHE A 153 -14.22 7.32 -2.18
C PHE A 153 -13.35 7.74 -3.39
N CYS A 154 -13.91 7.78 -4.61
CA CYS A 154 -13.15 8.05 -5.83
C CYS A 154 -12.53 9.46 -5.83
N ASN A 155 -13.31 10.48 -5.43
CA ASN A 155 -12.89 11.88 -5.53
C ASN A 155 -11.91 12.35 -4.44
N LYS A 156 -11.85 11.69 -3.27
CA LYS A 156 -10.95 12.12 -2.18
C LYS A 156 -9.57 11.49 -2.25
N ILE A 157 -9.46 10.21 -2.61
CA ILE A 157 -8.15 9.53 -2.68
C ILE A 157 -7.43 9.80 -4.02
N GLN A 158 -8.14 10.01 -5.14
CA GLN A 158 -7.51 10.52 -6.36
C GLN A 158 -6.91 11.92 -6.15
N CYS A 159 -7.54 12.77 -5.33
CA CYS A 159 -6.98 14.08 -4.96
C CYS A 159 -5.75 13.98 -4.04
N LEU A 160 -5.64 12.94 -3.20
CA LEU A 160 -4.44 12.72 -2.39
C LEU A 160 -3.26 12.21 -3.23
N ALA A 161 -3.53 11.43 -4.29
CA ALA A 161 -2.53 11.11 -5.31
C ALA A 161 -2.10 12.36 -6.12
N ALA A 162 -2.88 13.44 -6.08
CA ALA A 162 -2.57 14.73 -6.70
C ALA A 162 -1.97 15.77 -5.73
N PHE A 163 -1.49 15.36 -4.54
CA PHE A 163 -0.78 16.26 -3.65
C PHE A 163 0.57 16.65 -4.29
N ARG A 164 0.61 17.89 -4.81
CA ARG A 164 1.72 18.57 -5.50
C ARG A 164 3.11 18.06 -5.12
N CYS A 165 3.74 17.31 -6.03
CA CYS A 165 5.20 17.26 -6.16
C CYS A 165 5.53 17.65 -7.60
N GLY A 166 6.14 18.83 -7.77
CA GLY A 166 6.37 19.45 -9.07
C GLY A 166 7.51 18.78 -9.82
N THR A 167 7.21 17.76 -10.61
CA THR A 167 7.79 17.49 -11.95
C THR A 167 7.22 16.16 -12.45
N VAL A 168 6.31 16.25 -13.42
CA VAL A 168 5.88 15.11 -14.23
C VAL A 168 6.76 15.10 -15.48
N ASP A 169 7.65 14.12 -15.62
CA ASP A 169 8.25 13.82 -16.91
C ASP A 169 7.49 12.63 -17.52
N ALA A 170 6.80 12.90 -18.63
CA ALA A 170 5.68 12.12 -19.14
C ALA A 170 6.09 11.07 -20.18
N THR A 171 7.26 10.45 -20.04
CA THR A 171 7.82 9.63 -21.14
C THR A 171 7.69 8.11 -20.99
N CYS A 172 7.03 7.57 -19.96
CA CYS A 172 6.82 6.11 -19.83
C CYS A 172 5.45 5.73 -19.22
N GLU A 173 4.41 5.50 -20.04
CA GLU A 173 3.21 4.75 -19.62
C GLU A 173 3.50 3.23 -19.50
N PRO A 174 2.80 2.47 -18.62
CA PRO A 174 1.64 2.81 -17.78
C PRO A 174 1.99 2.85 -16.28
N TYR A 175 3.14 3.43 -15.90
CA TYR A 175 3.52 3.57 -14.50
C TYR A 175 3.39 5.03 -14.08
N LEU A 176 2.31 5.37 -13.37
CA LEU A 176 2.20 6.69 -12.74
C LEU A 176 3.18 6.74 -11.55
N PHE A 177 4.36 7.30 -11.77
CA PHE A 177 5.37 7.50 -10.73
C PHE A 177 5.07 8.78 -9.96
N LEU A 178 4.49 8.63 -8.75
CA LEU A 178 4.35 9.73 -7.80
C LEU A 178 5.45 9.63 -6.74
N LEU A 179 6.57 10.29 -7.02
CA LEU A 179 7.65 10.51 -6.06
C LEU A 179 7.22 11.62 -5.08
N CYS A 180 6.55 11.24 -4.00
CA CYS A 180 6.28 12.18 -2.92
C CYS A 180 7.54 12.29 -2.03
N ARG A 181 8.27 13.40 -2.16
CA ARG A 181 9.33 13.78 -1.20
C ARG A 181 8.68 14.56 -0.05
N ARG A 182 9.05 14.25 1.20
CA ARG A 182 8.88 15.19 2.31
C ARG A 182 10.06 16.16 2.27
N ASP A 183 9.75 17.45 2.21
CA ASP A 183 10.70 18.51 2.57
C ASP A 183 11.00 18.48 4.08
#